data_AF-A0A6I7QXC0-F1
#
_entry.id   AF-A0A6I7QXC0-F1
#
_cell.length_a   1.000
_cell.length_b   1.000
_cell.length_c   1.000
_cell.angle_alpha   90.00
_cell.angle_beta   90.00
_cell.angle_gamma   90.00
#
_symmetry.space_group_name_H-M   'P 1'
#
loop_
_entity.id
_entity.type
_entity.pdbx_description
1 polymer ?
#
loop_
_entity_poly.entity_id
_entity_poly.type
_entity_poly.pdbx_seq_one_letter_code
_entity_poly.pdbx_strand_id
1 'polypeptide(L)'
;MYRSSSFIKQCHRLDSPDRALEELFLRHLPRLPRGIGLELYRHATQSDRGTDRDQLHQLLADMVDLLWMEYDDEANPLTREDWEVLRDLIDEHAQELDLNLVQYVMERVVSNRAL
;
A
#
# COMPACT_ATOMS: atom_id res chain seq x y z
N MET A 1 5.52 10.08 13.71
CA MET A 1 6.16 10.38 12.41
C MET A 1 5.99 9.14 11.57
N TYR A 2 5.08 9.20 10.59
CA TYR A 2 4.68 8.04 9.78
C TYR A 2 5.86 7.45 9.01
N ARG A 3 5.89 6.12 8.87
CA ARG A 3 6.91 5.39 8.09
C ARG A 3 6.94 5.84 6.63
N SER A 4 5.79 6.23 6.07
CA SER A 4 5.63 6.89 4.76
C SER A 4 6.48 8.13 4.56
N SER A 5 6.75 8.91 5.62
CA SER A 5 7.51 10.16 5.48
C SER A 5 8.96 9.94 5.04
N SER A 6 9.54 8.79 5.37
CA SER A 6 10.86 8.37 4.87
C SER A 6 10.78 7.85 3.43
N PHE A 7 9.68 7.16 3.09
CA PHE A 7 9.42 6.66 1.74
C PHE A 7 9.25 7.81 0.74
N ILE A 8 8.35 8.77 1.00
CA ILE A 8 8.11 9.94 0.14
C ILE A 8 9.40 10.72 -0.12
N LYS A 9 10.22 10.95 0.92
CA LYS A 9 11.53 11.63 0.76
C LYS A 9 12.48 10.89 -0.17
N GLN A 10 12.41 9.56 -0.21
CA GLN A 10 13.22 8.74 -1.10
C GLN A 10 12.63 8.72 -2.52
N CYS A 11 11.31 8.70 -2.68
CA CYS A 11 10.65 8.80 -3.98
C CYS A 11 11.06 10.09 -4.72
N HIS A 12 11.11 11.23 -4.02
CA HIS A 12 11.55 12.50 -4.62
C HIS A 12 13.01 12.51 -5.11
N ARG A 13 13.82 11.52 -4.72
CA ARG A 13 15.23 11.39 -5.14
C ARG A 13 15.42 10.38 -6.28
N LEU A 14 14.34 9.74 -6.74
CA LEU A 14 14.42 8.80 -7.85
C LEU A 14 14.43 9.54 -9.18
N ASP A 15 15.52 9.39 -9.92
CA ASP A 15 15.69 9.97 -11.27
C ASP A 15 15.07 9.09 -12.37
N SER A 16 14.70 7.84 -12.06
CA SER A 16 14.15 6.86 -13.02
C SER A 16 12.84 6.24 -12.49
N PRO A 17 11.79 6.12 -13.32
CA PRO A 17 10.41 6.09 -12.82
C PRO A 17 9.96 4.74 -12.24
N ASP A 18 10.25 3.60 -12.87
CA ASP A 18 9.44 2.40 -12.57
C ASP A 18 10.15 1.35 -11.72
N ARG A 19 11.33 0.86 -12.12
CA ARG A 19 12.00 -0.23 -11.38
C ARG A 19 12.55 0.23 -10.03
N ALA A 20 13.07 1.45 -9.97
CA ALA A 20 13.63 1.97 -8.74
C ALA A 20 12.54 2.26 -7.69
N LEU A 21 11.36 2.67 -8.13
CA LEU A 21 10.21 2.91 -7.26
C LEU A 21 9.61 1.60 -6.74
N GLU A 22 9.46 0.59 -7.59
CA GLU A 22 9.05 -0.76 -7.17
C GLU A 22 9.99 -1.31 -6.08
N GLU A 23 11.30 -1.30 -6.34
CA GLU A 23 12.28 -1.77 -5.36
C GLU A 23 12.23 -0.98 -4.05
N LEU A 24 12.07 0.35 -4.15
CA LEU A 24 11.95 1.21 -2.98
C LEU A 24 10.70 0.86 -2.15
N PHE A 25 9.57 0.66 -2.80
CA PHE A 25 8.30 0.28 -2.16
C PHE A 25 8.43 -1.08 -1.46
N LEU A 26 8.92 -2.10 -2.17
CA LEU A 26 9.12 -3.43 -1.59
C LEU A 26 10.09 -3.44 -0.41
N ARG A 27 11.13 -2.59 -0.43
CA ARG A 27 12.06 -2.45 0.71
C ARG A 27 11.40 -1.87 1.96
N HIS A 28 10.33 -1.09 1.81
CA HIS A 28 9.55 -0.56 2.93
C HIS A 28 8.52 -1.57 3.47
N LEU A 29 8.36 -2.73 2.82
CA LEU A 29 7.43 -3.80 3.21
C LEU A 29 8.15 -5.13 3.56
N PRO A 30 9.18 -5.15 4.43
CA PRO A 30 10.04 -6.32 4.60
C PRO A 30 9.35 -7.52 5.27
N ARG A 31 8.16 -7.33 5.85
CA ARG A 31 7.40 -8.38 6.56
C ARG A 31 6.29 -9.01 5.71
N LEU A 32 6.08 -8.51 4.50
CA LEU A 32 5.07 -9.06 3.59
C LEU A 32 5.72 -10.02 2.60
N PRO A 33 5.00 -11.10 2.24
CA PRO A 33 5.32 -11.86 1.04
C PRO A 33 5.49 -10.92 -0.16
N ARG A 34 6.60 -11.10 -0.89
CA ARG A 34 6.94 -10.22 -2.01
C ARG A 34 5.85 -10.16 -3.08
N GLY A 35 5.09 -11.25 -3.24
CA GLY A 35 3.95 -11.32 -4.16
C GLY A 35 2.92 -10.22 -3.88
N ILE A 36 2.47 -10.08 -2.63
CA ILE A 36 1.50 -9.07 -2.22
C ILE A 36 2.01 -7.65 -2.51
N GLY A 37 3.26 -7.36 -2.13
CA GLY A 37 3.86 -6.07 -2.41
C GLY A 37 3.93 -5.74 -3.91
N LEU A 38 4.20 -6.74 -4.75
CA LEU A 38 4.22 -6.57 -6.21
C LEU A 38 2.81 -6.32 -6.78
N GLU A 39 1.80 -6.99 -6.26
CA GLU A 39 0.41 -6.82 -6.73
C GLU A 39 -0.17 -5.48 -6.31
N LEU A 40 0.10 -5.03 -5.08
CA LEU A 40 -0.26 -3.67 -4.63
C LEU A 40 0.43 -2.60 -5.46
N TYR A 41 1.72 -2.78 -5.74
CA TYR A 41 2.47 -1.86 -6.60
C TYR A 41 1.86 -1.80 -8.01
N ARG A 42 1.56 -2.97 -8.59
CA ARG A 42 0.93 -3.07 -9.91
C ARG A 42 -0.42 -2.36 -9.92
N HIS A 43 -1.27 -2.62 -8.94
CA HIS A 43 -2.56 -1.94 -8.78
C HIS A 43 -2.40 -0.42 -8.74
N ALA A 44 -1.51 0.09 -7.89
CA ALA A 44 -1.27 1.53 -7.78
C ALA A 44 -0.83 2.17 -9.11
N THR A 45 0.09 1.53 -9.83
CA THR A 45 0.59 2.03 -11.13
C THR A 45 -0.41 1.89 -12.29
N GLN A 46 -1.37 0.97 -12.20
CA GLN A 46 -2.42 0.76 -13.21
C GLN A 46 -3.68 1.59 -12.96
N SER A 47 -3.86 2.09 -11.74
CA SER A 47 -4.96 2.98 -11.39
C SER A 47 -4.85 4.34 -12.08
N ASP A 48 -5.96 5.09 -12.16
CA ASP A 48 -5.95 6.47 -12.70
C ASP A 48 -4.96 7.38 -11.95
N ARG A 49 -4.76 7.16 -10.65
CA ARG A 49 -3.76 7.87 -9.82
C ARG A 49 -2.32 7.51 -10.19
N GLY A 50 -2.09 6.38 -10.87
CA GLY A 50 -0.79 5.99 -11.42
C GLY A 50 -0.30 6.90 -12.55
N THR A 51 -1.19 7.71 -13.15
CA THR A 51 -0.84 8.65 -14.23
C THR A 51 -0.19 9.93 -13.72
N ASP A 52 -0.44 10.31 -12.47
CA ASP A 52 0.18 11.45 -11.80
C ASP A 52 1.20 10.96 -10.79
N ARG A 53 2.46 11.42 -10.93
CA ARG A 53 3.56 10.92 -10.13
C ARG A 53 3.38 11.21 -8.63
N ASP A 54 2.88 12.39 -8.28
CA ASP A 54 2.76 12.78 -6.89
C ASP A 54 1.57 12.04 -6.23
N GLN A 55 0.48 11.83 -6.96
CA GLN A 55 -0.64 10.97 -6.52
C GLN A 55 -0.22 9.51 -6.36
N LEU A 56 0.57 8.96 -7.31
CA LEU A 56 1.11 7.61 -7.20
C LEU A 56 2.02 7.48 -5.97
N HIS A 57 2.94 8.42 -5.76
CA HIS A 57 3.81 8.40 -4.59
C HIS A 57 3.02 8.46 -3.30
N GLN A 58 1.98 9.29 -3.24
CA GLN A 58 1.12 9.39 -2.06
C GLN A 58 0.36 8.09 -1.82
N LEU A 59 -0.28 7.51 -2.85
CA LEU A 59 -0.98 6.23 -2.77
C LEU A 59 -0.08 5.11 -2.24
N LEU A 60 1.13 4.99 -2.79
CA LEU A 60 2.11 4.01 -2.32
C LEU A 60 2.53 4.29 -0.88
N ALA A 61 2.64 5.56 -0.48
CA ALA A 61 2.96 5.95 0.88
C ALA A 61 1.84 5.57 1.86
N ASP A 62 0.58 5.77 1.48
CA ASP A 62 -0.60 5.41 2.27
C ASP A 62 -0.71 3.88 2.42
N MET A 63 -0.40 3.13 1.36
CA MET A 63 -0.29 1.66 1.42
C MET A 63 0.84 1.20 2.35
N VAL A 64 1.99 1.89 2.35
CA VAL A 64 3.07 1.62 3.31
C VAL A 64 2.56 1.83 4.73
N ASP A 65 1.94 2.97 5.05
CA ASP A 65 1.42 3.23 6.39
C ASP A 65 0.37 2.21 6.81
N LEU A 66 -0.53 1.81 5.91
CA LEU A 66 -1.49 0.73 6.15
C LEU A 66 -0.82 -0.57 6.59
N LEU A 67 0.20 -1.00 5.85
CA LEU A 67 0.89 -2.26 6.09
C LEU A 67 1.84 -2.18 7.30
N TRP A 68 2.14 -0.97 7.77
CA TRP A 68 2.80 -0.72 9.04
C TRP A 68 1.84 -0.54 10.22
N MET A 69 0.54 -0.66 9.98
CA MET A 69 -0.52 -0.41 10.96
C MET A 69 -0.53 1.03 11.50
N GLU A 70 -0.11 1.99 10.68
CA GLU A 70 -0.01 3.43 10.97
C GLU A 70 -0.92 4.26 10.03
N TYR A 71 -1.94 3.65 9.42
CA TYR A 71 -2.83 4.30 8.46
C TYR A 71 -3.66 5.43 9.09
N ASP A 72 -3.78 6.54 8.36
CA ASP A 72 -4.62 7.67 8.74
C ASP A 72 -6.04 7.51 8.18
N ASP A 73 -6.94 7.02 9.03
CA ASP A 73 -8.35 6.81 8.69
C ASP A 73 -9.12 8.15 8.48
N GLU A 74 -8.65 9.29 9.03
CA GLU A 74 -9.32 10.59 8.88
C GLU A 74 -9.09 11.19 7.48
N ALA A 75 -7.90 11.00 6.93
CA ALA A 75 -7.56 11.46 5.59
C ALA A 75 -8.27 10.64 4.49
N ASN A 76 -8.66 9.40 4.82
CA ASN A 76 -9.27 8.40 3.94
C ASN A 76 -8.77 8.43 2.47
N PRO A 77 -7.45 8.25 2.25
CA PRO A 77 -6.86 8.40 0.93
C PRO A 77 -7.13 7.23 -0.04
N LEU A 78 -7.46 6.04 0.47
CA LEU A 78 -7.71 4.85 -0.33
C LEU A 78 -9.15 4.81 -0.86
N THR A 79 -9.30 4.46 -2.14
CA THR A 79 -10.60 4.30 -2.79
C THR A 79 -11.22 2.95 -2.44
N ARG A 80 -12.51 2.77 -2.74
CA ARG A 80 -13.18 1.47 -2.62
C ARG A 80 -12.44 0.35 -3.36
N GLU A 81 -11.95 0.64 -4.56
CA GLU A 81 -11.22 -0.32 -5.39
C GLU A 81 -9.92 -0.77 -4.71
N ASP A 82 -9.19 0.16 -4.08
CA ASP A 82 -7.99 -0.18 -3.30
C ASP A 82 -8.31 -1.15 -2.17
N TRP A 83 -9.42 -0.90 -1.46
CA TRP A 83 -9.86 -1.75 -0.36
C TRP A 83 -10.31 -3.14 -0.82
N GLU A 84 -10.93 -3.24 -1.99
CA GLU A 84 -11.31 -4.54 -2.59
C GLU A 84 -10.05 -5.35 -2.96
N VAL A 85 -9.05 -4.73 -3.59
CA VAL A 85 -7.77 -5.38 -3.89
C VAL A 85 -7.05 -5.79 -2.61
N LEU A 86 -7.00 -4.93 -1.60
CA LEU A 86 -6.40 -5.25 -0.30
C LEU A 86 -7.11 -6.43 0.38
N ARG A 87 -8.45 -6.49 0.35
CA ARG A 87 -9.21 -7.62 0.87
C ARG A 87 -8.81 -8.91 0.19
N ASP A 88 -8.88 -8.93 -1.15
CA ASP A 88 -8.66 -10.15 -1.93
C ASP A 88 -7.22 -10.66 -1.72
N LEU A 89 -6.22 -9.76 -1.73
CA LEU A 89 -4.82 -10.11 -1.47
C LEU A 89 -4.57 -10.65 -0.05
N ILE A 90 -5.18 -10.02 0.96
CA ILE A 90 -5.01 -10.45 2.34
C ILE A 90 -5.71 -11.80 2.56
N ASP A 91 -6.89 -12.00 1.98
CA ASP A 91 -7.63 -13.26 2.10
C ASP A 91 -6.88 -14.43 1.41
N GLU A 92 -6.33 -14.20 0.22
CA GLU A 92 -5.53 -15.20 -0.51
C GLU A 92 -4.26 -15.62 0.23
N HIS A 93 -3.66 -14.69 0.99
CA HIS A 93 -2.40 -14.90 1.69
C HIS A 93 -2.52 -14.96 3.22
N ALA A 94 -3.74 -15.04 3.77
CA ALA A 94 -4.00 -14.91 5.20
C ALA A 94 -3.19 -15.87 6.09
N GLN A 95 -2.88 -17.06 5.58
CA GLN A 95 -2.11 -18.08 6.31
C GLN A 95 -0.61 -17.75 6.43
N GLU A 96 -0.08 -16.91 5.55
CA GLU A 96 1.33 -16.52 5.50
C GLU A 96 1.60 -15.18 6.21
N LEU A 97 0.53 -14.45 6.53
CA LEU A 97 0.60 -13.11 7.10
C LEU A 97 0.54 -13.13 8.63
N ASP A 98 1.09 -12.07 9.23
CA ASP A 98 0.93 -11.85 10.67
C ASP A 98 -0.55 -11.63 10.99
N LEU A 99 -1.06 -12.37 11.99
CA LEU A 99 -2.47 -12.33 12.36
C LEU A 99 -2.94 -10.91 12.75
N ASN A 100 -2.09 -10.11 13.40
CA ASN A 100 -2.47 -8.75 13.79
C ASN A 100 -2.58 -7.86 12.57
N LEU A 101 -1.69 -8.03 11.58
CA LEU A 101 -1.77 -7.31 10.31
C LEU A 101 -3.06 -7.68 9.56
N VAL A 102 -3.36 -8.98 9.44
CA VAL A 102 -4.59 -9.46 8.79
C VAL A 102 -5.81 -8.84 9.47
N GLN A 103 -5.90 -8.94 10.79
CA GLN A 103 -7.01 -8.37 11.55
C GLN A 103 -7.12 -6.86 11.35
N TYR A 104 -6.00 -6.14 11.46
CA TYR A 104 -5.96 -4.69 11.30
C TYR A 104 -6.45 -4.22 9.93
N VAL A 105 -6.04 -4.90 8.85
CA VAL A 105 -6.46 -4.55 7.49
C VAL A 105 -7.92 -4.92 7.28
N MET A 106 -8.36 -6.09 7.72
CA MET A 106 -9.74 -6.54 7.52
C MET A 106 -10.77 -5.67 8.28
N GLU A 107 -10.45 -5.20 9.49
CA GLU A 107 -11.29 -4.24 10.23
C GLU A 107 -11.50 -2.94 9.42
N ARG A 108 -10.46 -2.48 8.70
CA ARG A 108 -10.53 -1.28 7.84
C ARG A 108 -11.25 -1.51 6.53
N VAL A 109 -11.05 -2.67 5.89
CA VAL A 109 -11.79 -3.09 4.70
C VAL A 109 -13.30 -3.08 4.96
N VAL A 110 -13.72 -3.65 6.09
CA VAL A 110 -15.13 -3.67 6.51
C VAL A 110 -15.65 -2.24 6.78
N SER A 111 -14.87 -1.43 7.51
CA SER A 111 -15.24 -0.06 7.86
C SER A 111 -15.38 0.86 6.65
N ASN A 112 -14.53 0.69 5.63
CA ASN A 112 -14.53 1.49 4.40
C ASN A 112 -15.46 0.94 3.30
N ARG A 113 -16.35 0.00 3.65
CA ARG A 113 -17.42 -0.53 2.79
C ARG A 113 -16.93 -1.18 1.50
N ALA A 114 -15.90 -2.02 1.59
CA ALA A 114 -15.65 -3.06 0.58
C ALA A 114 -16.54 -4.30 0.83
N LEU A 115 -17.86 -4.07 0.93
CA LEU A 115 -18.91 -5.10 0.89
C LEU A 115 -19.61 -5.10 -0.48
#